data_AF-A0A2V6G661-F1
#
_entry.id   AF-A0A2V6G661-F1
#
_cell.length_a   1.000
_cell.length_b   1.000
_cell.length_c   1.000
_cell.angle_alpha   90.00
_cell.angle_beta   90.00
_cell.angle_gamma   90.00
#
_symmetry.space_group_name_H-M   'P 1'
#
loop_
_entity.id
_entity.type
_entity.pdbx_description
1 polymer ?
#
loop_
_entity_poly.entity_id
_entity_poly.type
_entity_poly.pdbx_seq_one_letter_code
_entity_poly.pdbx_strand_id
1 'polypeptide(L)'
;MITATPDRVTVSGGHGSTEIQWDTGNGSVGFVLVTENAQKPVLFATGPRGSRVAPWIRAGRYLFELYGDADRRTLLAKVTVSGSVQSGAPQRKALWPDVVHLLLLLGAGAVLYIAVYISSTGTLRTTFPTEPTTSPHPLHVGRNFFLGVAAFICVDGIIFHTGLYPSILAPDSYAGQLEIITRAERLRAPSRLKDVLVLGDSRMAEGFSVTAADKLGSGARLKFVSLAEPAASMSAWYYMLREVDPTARRYRAIVVPYGVGYEPSTADTLRISMVAPLLRYGDCFNFASSFQRWSGRFRAFTACILRGSGYQNDVVDFLEHPIARLHQIQQAPKGIRSRAGYKGRDYDMVGTSYDPKTGKITFSPRLTQAQREAIRKSFIQPSQSETEYFVKLQRYWIPRILSRYSQSPTAIVLTPVPRGPFGGLPGLSMAEHAVFPGVIGQRTVFSLPEQTFDFLEKPEYFFDGYHLNAKGRQKFTEKLVTELMGRLGSGGSHADASSRLEAIADRSL
;
A
#
# COMPACT_ATOMS: atom_id res chain seq x y z
N MET A 1 49.42 4.61 -13.08
CA MET A 1 48.11 4.93 -13.68
C MET A 1 47.09 3.86 -13.30
N ILE A 2 45.82 4.24 -13.08
CA ILE A 2 44.70 3.31 -12.91
C ILE A 2 43.50 3.83 -13.70
N THR A 3 42.82 2.96 -14.43
CA THR A 3 41.65 3.29 -15.27
C THR A 3 40.54 2.27 -15.08
N ALA A 4 39.32 2.66 -15.40
CA ALA A 4 38.13 1.83 -15.35
C ALA A 4 37.40 1.88 -16.69
N THR A 5 36.94 0.75 -17.22
CA THR A 5 36.23 0.68 -18.49
C THR A 5 35.04 -0.28 -18.40
N PRO A 6 33.78 0.22 -18.42
CA PRO A 6 33.39 1.63 -18.29
C PRO A 6 33.54 2.15 -16.84
N ASP A 7 33.79 3.45 -16.68
CA ASP A 7 33.75 4.16 -15.39
C ASP A 7 32.30 4.48 -14.93
N ARG A 8 31.35 4.43 -15.86
CA ARG A 8 29.90 4.46 -15.60
C ARG A 8 29.27 3.14 -16.04
N VAL A 9 28.95 2.29 -15.07
CA VAL A 9 28.38 0.96 -15.29
C VAL A 9 26.87 1.03 -15.26
N THR A 10 26.24 0.61 -16.35
CA THR A 10 24.79 0.41 -16.39
C THR A 10 24.43 -0.94 -15.75
N VAL A 11 23.68 -0.91 -14.65
CA VAL A 11 23.32 -2.09 -13.85
C VAL A 11 21.99 -2.64 -14.37
N SER A 12 22.05 -3.69 -15.18
CA SER A 12 20.87 -4.44 -15.66
C SER A 12 20.72 -5.74 -14.86
N GLY A 13 19.52 -6.03 -14.33
CA GLY A 13 19.32 -7.24 -13.51
C GLY A 13 19.98 -7.22 -12.11
N GLY A 14 20.48 -6.06 -11.65
CA GLY A 14 20.97 -5.87 -10.28
C GLY A 14 22.49 -5.88 -10.10
N HIS A 15 23.26 -6.24 -11.13
CA HIS A 15 24.73 -6.19 -11.16
C HIS A 15 25.23 -5.70 -12.52
N GLY A 16 26.43 -5.10 -12.56
CA GLY A 16 27.12 -4.73 -13.78
C GLY A 16 28.63 -4.92 -13.63
N SER A 17 29.37 -4.77 -14.73
CA SER A 17 30.81 -5.02 -14.77
C SER A 17 31.59 -3.78 -15.21
N THR A 18 32.74 -3.58 -14.57
CA THR A 18 33.80 -2.67 -15.02
C THR A 18 35.11 -3.43 -15.05
N GLU A 19 35.97 -3.13 -16.02
CA GLU A 19 37.35 -3.61 -16.05
C GLU A 19 38.28 -2.56 -15.45
N ILE A 20 39.07 -2.94 -14.45
CA ILE A 20 40.06 -2.06 -13.83
C ILE A 20 41.44 -2.43 -14.34
N GLN A 21 42.12 -1.48 -14.96
CA GLN A 21 43.49 -1.63 -15.46
C GLN A 21 44.44 -0.74 -14.65
N TRP A 22 45.62 -1.24 -14.32
CA TRP A 22 46.62 -0.49 -13.56
C TRP A 22 48.05 -0.76 -14.03
N ASP A 23 48.91 0.22 -13.80
CA ASP A 23 50.36 0.17 -14.04
C ASP A 23 51.07 1.10 -13.03
N THR A 24 52.06 0.61 -12.29
CA THR A 24 52.84 1.41 -11.34
C THR A 24 53.87 2.32 -12.00
N GLY A 25 54.22 2.08 -13.28
CA GLY A 25 55.13 2.89 -14.08
C GLY A 25 56.62 2.70 -13.78
N ASN A 26 56.96 2.09 -12.65
CA ASN A 26 58.35 1.84 -12.20
C ASN A 26 58.65 0.34 -12.01
N GLY A 27 57.70 -0.55 -12.33
CA GLY A 27 57.83 -2.00 -12.17
C GLY A 27 57.73 -2.50 -10.72
N SER A 28 57.51 -1.63 -9.73
CA SER A 28 57.29 -2.05 -8.34
C SER A 28 55.90 -2.65 -8.16
N VAL A 29 55.71 -3.51 -7.16
CA VAL A 29 54.40 -4.11 -6.86
C VAL A 29 53.42 -3.03 -6.40
N GLY A 30 52.28 -2.92 -7.09
CA GLY A 30 51.17 -2.06 -6.69
C GLY A 30 50.07 -2.82 -5.97
N PHE A 31 49.30 -2.11 -5.14
CA PHE A 31 48.15 -2.61 -4.40
C PHE A 31 46.89 -1.84 -4.81
N VAL A 32 45.96 -2.50 -5.50
CA VAL A 32 44.68 -1.90 -5.88
C VAL A 32 43.64 -2.22 -4.81
N LEU A 33 43.12 -1.20 -4.15
CA LEU A 33 42.04 -1.33 -3.17
C LEU A 33 40.75 -0.72 -3.71
N VAL A 34 39.62 -1.23 -3.25
CA VAL A 34 38.29 -0.71 -3.56
C VAL A 34 37.53 -0.32 -2.28
N THR A 35 36.87 0.82 -2.34
CA THR A 35 36.05 1.40 -1.26
C THR A 35 34.62 1.62 -1.76
N GLU A 36 33.64 0.99 -1.13
CA GLU A 36 32.20 1.18 -1.40
C GLU A 36 31.58 2.12 -0.34
N ASN A 37 30.93 3.21 -0.77
CA ASN A 37 30.14 4.11 0.10
C ASN A 37 30.79 4.45 1.48
N ALA A 38 32.09 4.78 1.48
CA ALA A 38 32.88 5.11 2.68
C ALA A 38 33.06 3.98 3.72
N GLN A 39 32.90 2.72 3.31
CA GLN A 39 33.26 1.55 4.12
C GLN A 39 34.79 1.29 4.13
N LYS A 40 35.26 0.32 4.91
CA LYS A 40 36.68 -0.03 4.99
C LYS A 40 37.20 -0.53 3.62
N PRO A 41 38.33 -0.02 3.10
CA PRO A 41 38.89 -0.47 1.82
C PRO A 41 39.23 -1.96 1.82
N VAL A 42 38.94 -2.65 0.71
CA VAL A 42 39.23 -4.08 0.51
C VAL A 42 40.24 -4.24 -0.62
N LEU A 43 41.20 -5.16 -0.47
CA LEU A 43 42.18 -5.46 -1.52
C LEU A 43 41.48 -6.11 -2.72
N PHE A 44 41.61 -5.47 -3.88
CA PHE A 44 41.01 -5.90 -5.15
C PHE A 44 42.00 -6.65 -6.04
N ALA A 45 43.24 -6.17 -6.15
CA ALA A 45 44.31 -6.81 -6.91
C ALA A 45 45.70 -6.36 -6.45
N THR A 46 46.74 -7.11 -6.83
CA THR A 46 48.14 -6.74 -6.63
C THR A 46 48.95 -7.03 -7.88
N GLY A 47 50.04 -6.29 -8.07
CA GLY A 47 50.99 -6.50 -9.16
C GLY A 47 51.51 -5.19 -9.74
N PRO A 48 52.65 -5.20 -10.46
CA PRO A 48 53.23 -4.00 -11.06
C PRO A 48 52.37 -3.44 -12.20
N ARG A 49 51.68 -4.32 -12.92
CA ARG A 49 50.69 -3.98 -13.95
C ARG A 49 49.67 -5.10 -14.04
N GLY A 50 48.45 -4.79 -14.46
CA GLY A 50 47.42 -5.80 -14.64
C GLY A 50 46.07 -5.25 -15.06
N SER A 51 45.17 -6.18 -15.40
CA SER A 51 43.76 -5.93 -15.63
C SER A 51 42.91 -6.92 -14.85
N ARG A 52 41.82 -6.45 -14.22
CA ARG A 52 40.87 -7.32 -13.52
C ARG A 52 39.45 -6.76 -13.62
N VAL A 53 38.52 -7.63 -14.01
CA VAL A 53 37.09 -7.31 -14.07
C VAL A 53 36.47 -7.37 -12.67
N ALA A 54 35.67 -6.35 -12.33
CA ALA A 54 34.77 -6.32 -11.18
C ALA A 54 33.32 -6.56 -11.66
N PRO A 55 32.81 -7.81 -11.70
CA PRO A 55 31.49 -8.15 -12.26
C PRO A 55 30.31 -7.90 -11.29
N TRP A 56 30.56 -7.19 -10.19
CA TRP A 56 29.64 -7.07 -9.06
C TRP A 56 29.21 -5.63 -8.79
N ILE A 57 29.52 -4.68 -9.67
CA ILE A 57 29.17 -3.26 -9.51
C ILE A 57 27.64 -3.13 -9.40
N ARG A 58 27.17 -2.54 -8.31
CA ARG A 58 25.75 -2.23 -8.09
C ARG A 58 25.51 -0.72 -8.21
N ALA A 59 24.25 -0.32 -8.06
CA ALA A 59 23.91 1.09 -7.96
C ALA A 59 24.63 1.72 -6.76
N GLY A 60 25.55 2.65 -7.02
CA GLY A 60 26.45 3.18 -5.99
C GLY A 60 27.74 3.75 -6.56
N ARG A 61 28.63 4.19 -5.66
CA ARG A 61 29.94 4.76 -6.02
C ARG A 61 31.05 3.91 -5.41
N TYR A 62 31.98 3.50 -6.25
CA TYR A 62 33.15 2.70 -5.91
C TYR A 62 34.42 3.50 -6.21
N LEU A 63 35.32 3.62 -5.24
CA LEU A 63 36.60 4.27 -5.42
C LEU A 63 37.69 3.19 -5.46
N PHE A 64 38.40 3.10 -6.59
CA PHE A 64 39.57 2.25 -6.74
C PHE A 64 40.83 3.08 -6.58
N GLU A 65 41.73 2.66 -5.71
CA GLU A 65 42.96 3.37 -5.35
C GLU A 65 44.16 2.42 -5.54
N LEU A 66 45.18 2.89 -6.26
CA LEU A 66 46.44 2.18 -6.47
C LEU A 66 47.50 2.74 -5.52
N TYR A 67 48.05 1.90 -4.66
CA TYR A 67 49.13 2.23 -3.75
C TYR A 67 50.45 1.57 -4.15
N GLY A 68 51.57 2.23 -3.83
CA GLY A 68 52.93 1.69 -4.04
C GLY A 68 53.45 0.82 -2.90
N ASP A 69 52.74 0.76 -1.77
CA ASP A 69 53.11 0.00 -0.58
C ASP A 69 51.90 -0.61 0.13
N ALA A 70 52.12 -1.71 0.85
CA ALA A 70 51.07 -2.46 1.54
C ALA A 70 50.44 -1.68 2.71
N ASP A 71 51.20 -0.75 3.31
CA ASP A 71 50.76 0.11 4.41
C ASP A 71 49.86 1.27 3.95
N ARG A 72 49.67 1.43 2.63
CA ARG A 72 48.88 2.51 2.00
C ARG A 72 49.42 3.92 2.27
N ARG A 73 50.74 4.08 2.37
CA ARG A 73 51.39 5.38 2.60
C ARG A 73 51.56 6.18 1.31
N THR A 74 51.68 5.51 0.17
CA THR A 74 52.03 6.10 -1.13
C THR A 74 50.92 5.86 -2.14
N LEU A 75 49.97 6.80 -2.26
CA LEU A 75 48.92 6.73 -3.28
C LEU A 75 49.49 7.11 -4.65
N LEU A 76 49.43 6.19 -5.62
CA LEU A 76 49.93 6.40 -6.97
C LEU A 76 48.86 6.96 -7.92
N ALA A 77 47.62 6.47 -7.83
CA ALA A 77 46.50 6.93 -8.66
C ALA A 77 45.15 6.46 -8.09
N LYS A 78 44.03 7.04 -8.56
CA LYS A 78 42.68 6.60 -8.21
C LYS A 78 41.69 6.78 -9.36
N VAL A 79 40.66 5.93 -9.41
CA VAL A 79 39.55 6.03 -10.37
C VAL A 79 38.22 5.77 -9.65
N THR A 80 37.19 6.53 -10.00
CA THR A 80 35.84 6.33 -9.47
C THR A 80 35.00 5.59 -10.49
N VAL A 81 34.34 4.52 -10.07
CA VAL A 81 33.32 3.82 -10.84
C VAL A 81 31.94 4.10 -10.25
N SER A 82 30.99 4.45 -11.09
CA SER A 82 29.59 4.68 -10.69
C SER A 82 28.67 3.68 -11.36
N GLY A 83 27.89 2.95 -10.56
CA GLY A 83 26.83 2.10 -11.06
C GLY A 83 25.50 2.85 -11.07
N SER A 84 24.81 2.89 -12.20
CA SER A 84 23.46 3.45 -12.33
C SER A 84 22.50 2.39 -12.87
N VAL A 85 21.32 2.27 -12.26
CA VAL A 85 20.29 1.37 -12.77
C VAL A 85 19.74 1.99 -14.06
N GLN A 86 19.78 1.22 -15.17
CA GLN A 86 19.01 1.61 -16.35
C GLN A 86 17.54 1.48 -15.98
N SER A 87 16.93 2.59 -15.58
CA SER A 87 15.49 2.69 -15.66
C SER A 87 15.16 2.61 -17.15
N GLY A 88 14.67 1.44 -17.58
CA GLY A 88 13.75 1.33 -18.71
C GLY A 88 12.46 2.06 -18.40
N ALA A 89 12.56 3.32 -17.99
CA ALA A 89 11.47 4.25 -18.08
C ALA A 89 11.28 4.47 -19.59
N PRO A 90 10.05 4.37 -20.13
CA PRO A 90 9.79 5.09 -21.37
C PRO A 90 10.29 6.51 -21.14
N GLN A 91 10.96 7.11 -22.13
CA GLN A 91 11.29 8.52 -22.09
C GLN A 91 10.07 9.23 -21.51
N ARG A 92 10.17 9.66 -20.25
CA ARG A 92 9.28 10.66 -19.71
C ARG A 92 9.63 11.84 -20.60
N LYS A 93 8.85 12.06 -21.66
CA LYS A 93 8.38 13.41 -21.91
C LYS A 93 7.82 13.81 -20.56
N ALA A 94 8.66 14.45 -19.76
CA ALA A 94 8.20 15.07 -18.56
C ALA A 94 7.10 15.98 -19.10
N LEU A 95 5.85 15.70 -18.75
CA LEU A 95 4.75 16.67 -18.89
C LEU A 95 4.98 17.85 -17.93
N TRP A 96 6.21 18.08 -17.48
CA TRP A 96 6.58 19.18 -16.59
C TRP A 96 6.71 20.51 -17.33
N PRO A 97 7.35 20.62 -18.51
CA PRO A 97 7.34 21.87 -19.25
C PRO A 97 5.93 22.23 -19.69
N ASP A 98 5.14 21.26 -20.17
CA ASP A 98 3.80 21.52 -20.72
C ASP A 98 2.76 21.83 -19.63
N VAL A 99 2.78 21.14 -18.49
CA VAL A 99 1.85 21.42 -17.38
C VAL A 99 2.26 22.70 -16.63
N VAL A 100 3.56 22.96 -16.46
CA VAL A 100 4.02 24.23 -15.88
C VAL A 100 3.75 25.38 -16.86
N HIS A 101 3.93 25.20 -18.17
CA HIS A 101 3.51 26.19 -19.17
C HIS A 101 1.99 26.38 -19.19
N LEU A 102 1.18 25.33 -19.09
CA LEU A 102 -0.26 25.48 -19.04
C LEU A 102 -0.71 26.20 -17.76
N LEU A 103 -0.12 25.85 -16.60
CA LEU A 103 -0.40 26.52 -15.33
C LEU A 103 0.11 27.97 -15.31
N LEU A 104 1.26 28.25 -15.94
CA LEU A 104 1.77 29.61 -16.12
C LEU A 104 0.94 30.40 -17.12
N LEU A 105 0.41 29.79 -18.19
CA LEU A 105 -0.48 30.44 -19.15
C LEU A 105 -1.86 30.69 -18.55
N LEU A 106 -2.39 29.76 -17.73
CA LEU A 106 -3.63 29.94 -16.98
C LEU A 106 -3.46 30.98 -15.87
N GLY A 107 -2.34 30.95 -15.16
CA GLY A 107 -1.98 31.94 -14.15
C GLY A 107 -1.77 33.33 -14.78
N ALA A 108 -1.03 33.41 -15.88
CA ALA A 108 -0.85 34.64 -16.64
C ALA A 108 -2.17 35.12 -17.23
N GLY A 109 -3.03 34.23 -17.72
CA GLY A 109 -4.37 34.57 -18.20
C GLY A 109 -5.30 35.09 -17.11
N ALA A 110 -5.23 34.52 -15.91
CA ALA A 110 -5.96 35.02 -14.74
C ALA A 110 -5.42 36.37 -14.28
N VAL A 111 -4.10 36.55 -14.25
CA VAL A 111 -3.45 37.83 -13.92
C VAL A 111 -3.75 38.87 -14.98
N LEU A 112 -3.74 38.53 -16.28
CA LEU A 112 -4.12 39.44 -17.37
C LEU A 112 -5.61 39.78 -17.33
N TYR A 113 -6.47 38.82 -17.01
CA TYR A 113 -7.90 39.06 -16.82
C TYR A 113 -8.13 40.02 -15.64
N ILE A 114 -7.48 39.77 -14.50
CA ILE A 114 -7.54 40.64 -13.32
C ILE A 114 -6.92 42.01 -13.62
N ALA A 115 -5.80 42.07 -14.33
CA ALA A 115 -5.16 43.31 -14.74
C ALA A 115 -6.03 44.08 -15.73
N VAL A 116 -6.63 43.46 -16.74
CA VAL A 116 -7.56 44.12 -17.68
C VAL A 116 -8.84 44.57 -16.96
N TYR A 117 -9.33 43.77 -16.00
CA TYR A 117 -10.48 44.10 -15.16
C TYR A 117 -10.19 45.31 -14.26
N ILE A 118 -9.04 45.35 -13.60
CA ILE A 118 -8.63 46.40 -12.64
C ILE A 118 -8.02 47.63 -13.34
N SER A 119 -7.34 47.46 -14.47
CA SER A 119 -6.78 48.53 -15.31
C SER A 119 -7.78 49.13 -16.29
N SER A 120 -9.05 48.72 -16.23
CA SER A 120 -10.12 49.47 -16.89
C SER A 120 -10.25 50.82 -16.20
N THR A 121 -9.64 51.85 -16.78
CA THR A 121 -9.75 53.26 -16.35
C THR A 121 -11.10 53.85 -16.76
N GLY A 122 -12.17 53.09 -16.56
CA GLY A 122 -13.50 53.66 -16.53
C GLY A 122 -13.58 54.60 -15.33
N THR A 123 -13.87 55.87 -15.58
CA THR A 123 -14.14 56.86 -14.53
C THR A 123 -15.05 56.26 -13.46
N LEU A 124 -14.62 56.24 -12.19
CA LEU A 124 -15.43 55.84 -11.05
C LEU A 124 -16.73 56.66 -11.07
N ARG A 125 -17.82 56.02 -11.48
CA ARG A 125 -19.16 56.63 -11.49
C ARG A 125 -19.57 56.90 -10.05
N THR A 126 -19.62 58.18 -9.68
CA THR A 126 -20.10 58.66 -8.38
C THR A 126 -21.63 58.68 -8.27
N THR A 127 -22.32 58.38 -9.37
CA THR A 127 -23.76 58.10 -9.41
C THR A 127 -23.96 56.71 -10.00
N PHE A 128 -24.62 55.83 -9.25
CA PHE A 128 -25.11 54.58 -9.82
C PHE A 128 -26.09 54.95 -10.94
N PRO A 129 -25.84 54.58 -12.19
CA PRO A 129 -26.87 54.67 -13.22
C PRO A 129 -28.03 53.83 -12.73
N THR A 130 -29.26 54.32 -12.89
CA THR A 130 -30.43 53.44 -12.91
C THR A 130 -30.07 52.23 -13.78
N GLU A 131 -30.16 51.04 -13.18
CA GLU A 131 -29.87 49.78 -13.86
C GLU A 131 -30.51 49.84 -15.26
N PRO A 132 -29.75 49.68 -16.35
CA PRO A 132 -30.37 49.56 -17.64
C PRO A 132 -31.25 48.32 -17.57
N THR A 133 -32.57 48.52 -17.58
CA THR A 133 -33.58 47.45 -17.51
C THR A 133 -33.47 46.47 -18.68
N THR A 134 -32.63 46.76 -19.68
CA THR A 134 -32.36 45.91 -20.83
C THR A 134 -30.87 45.96 -21.21
N SER A 135 -30.20 44.82 -21.15
CA SER A 135 -28.91 44.61 -21.84
C SER A 135 -29.19 44.44 -23.35
N PRO A 136 -28.46 45.13 -24.25
CA PRO A 136 -28.67 45.02 -25.71
C PRO A 136 -28.29 43.64 -26.27
N HIS A 137 -27.55 42.84 -25.49
CA HIS A 137 -27.29 41.43 -25.77
C HIS A 137 -28.01 40.55 -24.75
N PRO A 138 -28.63 39.43 -25.17
CA PRO A 138 -29.22 38.51 -24.22
C PRO A 138 -28.13 38.01 -23.26
N LEU A 139 -28.30 38.27 -21.97
CA LEU A 139 -27.45 37.70 -20.92
C LEU A 139 -27.69 36.19 -20.91
N HIS A 140 -26.77 35.43 -21.49
CA HIS A 140 -26.84 33.97 -21.52
C HIS A 140 -26.41 33.37 -20.16
N VAL A 141 -27.07 33.78 -19.08
CA VAL A 141 -26.74 33.38 -17.70
C VAL A 141 -26.72 31.86 -17.56
N GLY A 142 -27.75 31.18 -18.07
CA GLY A 142 -27.81 29.72 -18.08
C GLY A 142 -26.63 29.08 -18.82
N ARG A 143 -26.34 29.54 -20.04
CA ARG A 143 -25.20 29.04 -20.83
C ARG A 143 -23.88 29.21 -20.07
N ASN A 144 -23.60 30.41 -19.58
CA ASN A 144 -22.35 30.70 -18.89
C ASN A 144 -22.22 29.91 -17.58
N PHE A 145 -23.33 29.74 -16.84
CA PHE A 145 -23.38 28.88 -15.66
C PHE A 145 -23.04 27.42 -16.02
N PHE A 146 -23.71 26.84 -17.03
CA PHE A 146 -23.44 25.46 -17.44
C PHE A 146 -22.03 25.27 -18.01
N LEU A 147 -21.49 26.26 -18.73
CA LEU A 147 -20.08 26.26 -19.17
C LEU A 147 -19.12 26.29 -17.97
N GLY A 148 -19.40 27.10 -16.95
CA GLY A 148 -18.61 27.13 -15.71
C GLY A 148 -18.63 25.80 -14.96
N VAL A 149 -19.82 25.18 -14.84
CA VAL A 149 -19.97 23.85 -14.23
C VAL A 149 -19.22 22.79 -15.03
N ALA A 150 -19.34 22.80 -16.36
CA ALA A 150 -18.62 21.88 -17.23
C ALA A 150 -17.10 22.05 -17.09
N ALA A 151 -16.61 23.28 -17.12
CA ALA A 151 -15.19 23.58 -16.93
C ALA A 151 -14.68 23.08 -15.57
N PHE A 152 -15.44 23.30 -14.49
CA PHE A 152 -15.09 22.82 -13.16
C PHE A 152 -14.99 21.28 -13.10
N ILE A 153 -15.98 20.57 -13.65
CA ILE A 153 -15.98 19.09 -13.71
C ILE A 153 -14.80 18.59 -14.55
N CYS A 154 -14.49 19.24 -15.67
CA CYS A 154 -13.34 18.88 -16.51
C CYS A 154 -12.01 19.07 -15.77
N VAL A 155 -11.84 20.18 -15.05
CA VAL A 155 -10.64 20.45 -14.26
C VAL A 155 -10.50 19.43 -13.13
N ASP A 156 -11.57 19.14 -12.39
CA ASP A 156 -11.57 18.09 -11.36
C ASP A 156 -11.20 16.72 -11.98
N GLY A 157 -11.81 16.38 -13.11
CA GLY A 157 -11.50 15.17 -13.89
C GLY A 157 -10.01 15.06 -14.24
N ILE A 158 -9.44 16.11 -14.83
CA ILE A 158 -8.03 16.13 -15.24
C ILE A 158 -7.10 16.03 -14.04
N ILE A 159 -7.38 16.73 -12.94
CA ILE A 159 -6.47 16.77 -11.78
C ILE A 159 -6.58 15.50 -10.95
N PHE A 160 -7.80 15.09 -10.59
CA PHE A 160 -8.03 14.10 -9.55
C PHE A 160 -8.38 12.71 -10.10
N HIS A 161 -9.09 12.60 -11.23
CA HIS A 161 -9.40 11.29 -11.82
C HIS A 161 -8.26 10.70 -12.66
N THR A 162 -7.30 11.54 -13.06
CA THR A 162 -6.06 11.04 -13.67
C THR A 162 -5.05 10.65 -12.58
N GLY A 163 -3.94 10.03 -12.99
CA GLY A 163 -2.82 9.77 -12.08
C GLY A 163 -2.03 11.01 -11.66
N LEU A 164 -2.48 12.23 -11.99
CA LEU A 164 -1.80 13.48 -11.65
C LEU A 164 -1.76 13.71 -10.14
N TYR A 165 -2.90 14.02 -9.51
CA TYR A 165 -2.94 14.26 -8.06
C TYR A 165 -2.60 13.01 -7.23
N PRO A 166 -3.07 11.79 -7.57
CA PRO A 166 -2.67 10.56 -6.88
C PRO A 166 -1.14 10.35 -6.80
N SER A 167 -0.36 10.89 -7.74
CA SER A 167 1.10 10.78 -7.71
C SER A 167 1.78 11.62 -6.62
N ILE A 168 1.07 12.57 -6.02
CA ILE A 168 1.58 13.48 -4.99
C ILE A 168 0.82 13.37 -3.67
N LEU A 169 -0.04 12.37 -3.50
CA LEU A 169 -0.70 12.08 -2.21
C LEU A 169 0.34 11.88 -1.10
N ALA A 170 -0.04 12.25 0.13
CA ALA A 170 0.82 12.09 1.30
C ALA A 170 1.11 10.61 1.49
N PRO A 171 2.37 10.15 1.35
CA PRO A 171 2.68 8.72 1.46
C PRO A 171 2.32 8.10 2.82
N ASP A 172 2.19 8.91 3.86
CA ASP A 172 1.79 8.54 5.21
C ASP A 172 0.29 8.76 5.49
N SER A 173 -0.47 9.34 4.55
CA SER A 173 -1.93 9.42 4.64
C SER A 173 -2.58 8.09 4.24
N TYR A 174 -3.79 7.84 4.71
CA TYR A 174 -4.53 6.62 4.35
C TYR A 174 -4.78 6.50 2.84
N ALA A 175 -5.03 7.62 2.16
CA ALA A 175 -5.21 7.65 0.71
C ALA A 175 -3.91 7.36 -0.03
N GLY A 176 -2.80 8.00 0.39
CA GLY A 176 -1.49 7.78 -0.22
C GLY A 176 -0.96 6.37 0.04
N GLN A 177 -1.13 5.83 1.25
CA GLN A 177 -0.76 4.44 1.54
C GLN A 177 -1.54 3.47 0.67
N LEU A 178 -2.87 3.62 0.57
CA LEU A 178 -3.70 2.74 -0.25
C LEU A 178 -3.28 2.79 -1.73
N GLU A 179 -3.04 3.99 -2.28
CA GLU A 179 -2.53 4.15 -3.65
C GLU A 179 -1.15 3.49 -3.82
N ILE A 180 -0.23 3.74 -2.90
CA ILE A 180 1.14 3.22 -2.98
C ILE A 180 1.16 1.69 -2.97
N ILE A 181 0.49 1.05 -2.00
CA ILE A 181 0.51 -0.42 -1.88
C ILE A 181 -0.23 -1.08 -3.05
N THR A 182 -1.37 -0.51 -3.46
CA THR A 182 -2.18 -1.05 -4.56
C THR A 182 -1.45 -0.91 -5.88
N ARG A 183 -0.83 0.25 -6.14
CA ARG A 183 -0.03 0.48 -7.34
C ARG A 183 1.22 -0.38 -7.36
N ALA A 184 1.91 -0.53 -6.23
CA ALA A 184 3.09 -1.38 -6.12
C ALA A 184 2.74 -2.83 -6.46
N GLU A 185 1.62 -3.34 -5.94
CA GLU A 185 1.17 -4.68 -6.29
C GLU A 185 0.71 -4.77 -7.74
N ARG A 186 -0.08 -3.82 -8.24
CA ARG A 186 -0.52 -3.79 -9.65
C ARG A 186 0.66 -3.89 -10.61
N LEU A 187 1.77 -3.19 -10.32
CA LEU A 187 2.98 -3.17 -11.13
C LEU A 187 3.95 -4.33 -10.86
N ARG A 188 3.76 -5.09 -9.78
CA ARG A 188 4.63 -6.22 -9.44
C ARG A 188 4.50 -7.32 -10.49
N ALA A 189 5.62 -7.83 -10.98
CA ALA A 189 5.63 -9.00 -11.84
C ALA A 189 5.19 -10.27 -11.07
N PRO A 190 4.49 -11.22 -11.72
CA PRO A 190 4.17 -12.51 -11.11
C PRO A 190 5.43 -13.22 -10.59
N SER A 191 5.36 -13.80 -9.39
CA SER A 191 6.57 -14.31 -8.70
C SER A 191 7.16 -15.60 -9.27
N ARG A 192 6.59 -16.16 -10.36
CA ARG A 192 6.81 -17.54 -10.85
C ARG A 192 6.47 -18.65 -9.83
N LEU A 193 5.95 -18.27 -8.66
CA LEU A 193 5.42 -19.13 -7.62
C LEU A 193 3.89 -18.96 -7.56
N LYS A 194 3.24 -19.69 -6.66
CA LYS A 194 1.80 -19.57 -6.40
C LYS A 194 1.57 -18.37 -5.49
N ASP A 195 1.23 -17.23 -6.07
CA ASP A 195 0.97 -16.00 -5.32
C ASP A 195 -0.30 -16.13 -4.46
N VAL A 196 -0.17 -15.82 -3.17
CA VAL A 196 -1.27 -15.76 -2.20
C VAL A 196 -1.38 -14.32 -1.70
N LEU A 197 -2.52 -13.70 -1.94
CA LEU A 197 -2.81 -12.34 -1.49
C LEU A 197 -3.49 -12.37 -0.12
N VAL A 198 -3.04 -11.54 0.80
CA VAL A 198 -3.67 -11.33 2.11
C VAL A 198 -4.26 -9.94 2.19
N LEU A 199 -5.56 -9.85 2.45
CA LEU A 199 -6.28 -8.61 2.69
C LEU A 199 -6.46 -8.38 4.18
N GLY A 200 -6.84 -7.15 4.56
CA GLY A 200 -7.34 -6.89 5.90
C GLY A 200 -7.15 -5.47 6.38
N ASP A 201 -7.59 -5.27 7.62
CA ASP A 201 -7.47 -4.02 8.37
C ASP A 201 -6.16 -4.00 9.19
N SER A 202 -6.11 -3.13 10.21
CA SER A 202 -4.95 -2.99 11.10
C SER A 202 -4.59 -4.29 11.82
N ARG A 203 -5.55 -5.16 12.12
CA ARG A 203 -5.30 -6.44 12.81
C ARG A 203 -4.52 -7.40 11.92
N MET A 204 -4.84 -7.42 10.62
CA MET A 204 -4.08 -8.21 9.65
C MET A 204 -2.76 -7.55 9.27
N ALA A 205 -2.72 -6.22 9.14
CA ALA A 205 -1.48 -5.49 8.82
C ALA A 205 -0.42 -5.69 9.90
N GLU A 206 -0.84 -5.63 11.16
CA GLU A 206 0.01 -5.85 12.33
C GLU A 206 0.26 -7.33 12.61
N GLY A 207 -0.77 -8.18 12.44
CA GLY A 207 -0.75 -9.59 12.80
C GLY A 207 -0.12 -10.55 11.77
N PHE A 208 -0.09 -10.20 10.47
CA PHE A 208 0.43 -11.09 9.43
C PHE A 208 1.82 -10.70 8.95
N SER A 209 2.76 -11.65 8.97
CA SER A 209 4.14 -11.47 8.50
C SER A 209 4.39 -12.14 7.16
N VAL A 210 4.50 -11.35 6.08
CA VAL A 210 4.86 -11.86 4.74
C VAL A 210 6.20 -12.61 4.78
N THR A 211 7.21 -12.08 5.47
CA THR A 211 8.53 -12.70 5.56
C THR A 211 8.49 -14.08 6.25
N ALA A 212 7.73 -14.20 7.35
CA ALA A 212 7.57 -15.50 8.00
C ALA A 212 6.72 -16.46 7.14
N ALA A 213 5.67 -15.94 6.49
CA ALA A 213 4.80 -16.73 5.63
C ALA A 213 5.53 -17.28 4.41
N ASP A 214 6.38 -16.48 3.76
CA ASP A 214 7.22 -16.92 2.63
C ASP A 214 8.18 -18.05 3.05
N LYS A 215 8.77 -17.93 4.24
CA LYS A 215 9.65 -18.99 4.78
C LYS A 215 8.89 -20.29 4.98
N LEU A 216 7.72 -20.23 5.61
CA LEU A 216 6.87 -21.39 5.91
C LEU A 216 6.27 -22.02 4.64
N GLY A 217 5.84 -21.19 3.69
CA GLY A 217 5.20 -21.62 2.44
C GLY A 217 6.17 -22.02 1.33
N SER A 218 7.48 -21.86 1.53
CA SER A 218 8.51 -22.12 0.52
C SER A 218 8.46 -23.55 -0.03
N GLY A 219 8.26 -24.55 0.83
CA GLY A 219 8.12 -25.96 0.42
C GLY A 219 6.91 -26.22 -0.48
N ALA A 220 5.83 -25.46 -0.31
CA ALA A 220 4.63 -25.53 -1.15
C ALA A 220 4.70 -24.62 -2.39
N ARG A 221 5.85 -23.97 -2.63
CA ARG A 221 6.06 -22.96 -3.68
C ARG A 221 5.03 -21.82 -3.62
N LEU A 222 4.69 -21.39 -2.40
CA LEU A 222 3.81 -20.23 -2.17
C LEU A 222 4.65 -18.96 -2.04
N LYS A 223 4.11 -17.85 -2.55
CA LYS A 223 4.64 -16.51 -2.35
C LYS A 223 3.53 -15.63 -1.79
N PHE A 224 3.76 -15.02 -0.64
CA PHE A 224 2.76 -14.17 -0.01
C PHE A 224 2.95 -12.71 -0.39
N VAL A 225 1.82 -12.03 -0.55
CA VAL A 225 1.75 -10.57 -0.64
C VAL A 225 0.63 -10.09 0.26
N SER A 226 0.84 -8.95 0.92
CA SER A 226 -0.17 -8.35 1.79
C SER A 226 -0.59 -6.98 1.25
N LEU A 227 -1.90 -6.79 1.13
CA LEU A 227 -2.56 -5.49 0.99
C LEU A 227 -3.36 -5.16 2.26
N ALA A 228 -3.02 -5.79 3.38
CA ALA A 228 -3.59 -5.41 4.66
C ALA A 228 -3.08 -4.03 5.08
N GLU A 229 -4.00 -3.14 5.40
CA GLU A 229 -3.72 -1.73 5.72
C GLU A 229 -4.60 -1.26 6.88
N PRO A 230 -4.05 -0.54 7.87
CA PRO A 230 -4.86 0.08 8.91
C PRO A 230 -6.02 0.89 8.36
N ALA A 231 -7.18 0.78 9.03
CA ALA A 231 -8.45 1.39 8.62
C ALA A 231 -9.03 0.93 7.26
N ALA A 232 -8.39 0.00 6.55
CA ALA A 232 -8.95 -0.53 5.30
C ALA A 232 -10.20 -1.38 5.59
N SER A 233 -11.35 -0.89 5.14
CA SER A 233 -12.61 -1.61 5.20
C SER A 233 -12.80 -2.57 4.02
N MET A 234 -13.80 -3.44 4.12
CA MET A 234 -14.13 -4.43 3.08
C MET A 234 -14.41 -3.79 1.71
N SER A 235 -14.92 -2.55 1.66
CA SER A 235 -15.04 -1.79 0.41
C SER A 235 -13.68 -1.46 -0.19
N ALA A 236 -12.70 -1.04 0.62
CA ALA A 236 -11.35 -0.77 0.15
C ALA A 236 -10.73 -2.05 -0.42
N TRP A 237 -10.92 -3.20 0.24
CA TRP A 237 -10.43 -4.49 -0.24
C TRP A 237 -11.00 -4.84 -1.61
N TYR A 238 -12.32 -4.67 -1.81
CA TYR A 238 -12.96 -4.90 -3.11
C TYR A 238 -12.35 -4.03 -4.22
N TYR A 239 -12.15 -2.74 -3.96
CA TYR A 239 -11.58 -1.83 -4.96
C TYR A 239 -10.09 -2.08 -5.22
N MET A 240 -9.32 -2.44 -4.20
CA MET A 240 -7.93 -2.89 -4.38
C MET A 240 -7.86 -4.11 -5.29
N LEU A 241 -8.68 -5.14 -5.03
CA LEU A 241 -8.75 -6.36 -5.85
C LEU A 241 -9.10 -6.06 -7.31
N ARG A 242 -9.99 -5.10 -7.55
CA ARG A 242 -10.34 -4.67 -8.92
C ARG A 242 -9.14 -4.10 -9.67
N GLU A 243 -8.24 -3.40 -8.98
CA GLU A 243 -7.05 -2.79 -9.58
C GLU A 243 -5.89 -3.77 -9.74
N VAL A 244 -5.66 -4.65 -8.75
CA VAL A 244 -4.48 -5.54 -8.78
C VAL A 244 -4.70 -6.84 -9.55
N ASP A 245 -5.95 -7.28 -9.65
CA ASP A 245 -6.34 -8.50 -10.37
C ASP A 245 -7.60 -8.24 -11.24
N PRO A 246 -7.46 -7.47 -12.33
CA PRO A 246 -8.58 -7.09 -13.19
C PRO A 246 -9.27 -8.31 -13.83
N THR A 247 -8.52 -9.39 -14.11
CA THR A 247 -9.01 -10.63 -14.73
C THR A 247 -9.47 -11.67 -13.72
N ALA A 248 -9.33 -11.39 -12.42
CA ALA A 248 -9.62 -12.31 -11.32
C ALA A 248 -8.87 -13.65 -11.46
N ARG A 249 -7.64 -13.66 -11.97
CA ARG A 249 -6.86 -14.88 -12.25
C ARG A 249 -5.40 -14.77 -11.82
N ARG A 250 -5.00 -13.67 -11.18
CA ARG A 250 -3.60 -13.40 -10.82
C ARG A 250 -3.12 -14.25 -9.64
N TYR A 251 -3.99 -14.50 -8.67
CA TYR A 251 -3.61 -15.16 -7.42
C TYR A 251 -4.06 -16.61 -7.39
N ARG A 252 -3.25 -17.47 -6.78
CA ARG A 252 -3.66 -18.85 -6.46
C ARG A 252 -4.70 -18.86 -5.35
N ALA A 253 -4.53 -17.99 -4.35
CA ALA A 253 -5.49 -17.81 -3.27
C ALA A 253 -5.54 -16.36 -2.79
N ILE A 254 -6.68 -15.95 -2.26
CA ILE A 254 -6.89 -14.67 -1.60
C ILE A 254 -7.46 -14.93 -0.21
N VAL A 255 -6.77 -14.44 0.82
CA VAL A 255 -7.20 -14.49 2.21
C VAL A 255 -8.03 -13.26 2.51
N VAL A 256 -9.27 -13.47 2.91
CA VAL A 256 -10.25 -12.44 3.25
C VAL A 256 -10.61 -12.60 4.72
N PRO A 257 -10.15 -11.68 5.60
CA PRO A 257 -10.49 -11.75 7.01
C PRO A 257 -11.96 -11.37 7.27
N TYR A 258 -12.52 -11.92 8.34
CA TYR A 258 -13.83 -11.58 8.85
C TYR A 258 -13.83 -11.50 10.38
N GLY A 259 -14.83 -10.80 10.93
CA GLY A 259 -15.00 -10.62 12.37
C GLY A 259 -15.08 -9.13 12.71
N VAL A 260 -15.78 -8.81 13.80
CA VAL A 260 -16.10 -7.41 14.08
C VAL A 260 -14.88 -6.62 14.49
N GLY A 261 -14.67 -5.51 13.79
CA GLY A 261 -13.72 -4.48 14.17
C GLY A 261 -14.45 -3.22 14.65
N TYR A 262 -13.67 -2.23 15.04
CA TYR A 262 -14.20 -0.91 15.36
C TYR A 262 -14.14 0.00 14.13
N GLU A 263 -15.29 0.31 13.53
CA GLU A 263 -15.42 1.26 12.43
C GLU A 263 -16.62 2.20 12.68
N PRO A 264 -16.41 3.34 13.37
CA PRO A 264 -17.50 4.22 13.76
C PRO A 264 -18.08 4.93 12.54
N SER A 265 -19.39 5.22 12.56
CA SER A 265 -20.06 5.98 11.49
C SER A 265 -19.51 7.41 11.29
N THR A 266 -18.71 7.91 12.24
CA THR A 266 -17.98 9.19 12.13
C THR A 266 -16.76 9.10 11.22
N ALA A 267 -16.29 7.90 10.87
CA ALA A 267 -15.14 7.68 9.99
C ALA A 267 -15.46 7.84 8.49
N ASP A 268 -16.66 8.31 8.12
CA ASP A 268 -17.09 8.43 6.72
C ASP A 268 -16.09 9.21 5.84
N THR A 269 -15.62 10.37 6.31
CA THR A 269 -14.63 11.19 5.57
C THR A 269 -13.33 10.43 5.34
N LEU A 270 -12.87 9.68 6.35
CA LEU A 270 -11.67 8.86 6.26
C LEU A 270 -11.84 7.77 5.19
N ARG A 271 -12.96 7.03 5.21
CA ARG A 271 -13.24 5.96 4.26
C ARG A 271 -13.33 6.47 2.82
N ILE A 272 -14.00 7.60 2.63
CA ILE A 272 -14.10 8.25 1.31
C ILE A 272 -12.72 8.64 0.82
N SER A 273 -11.95 9.33 1.64
CA SER A 273 -10.60 9.80 1.27
C SER A 273 -9.65 8.63 0.97
N MET A 274 -9.66 7.62 1.83
CA MET A 274 -8.82 6.43 1.68
C MET A 274 -9.06 5.71 0.34
N VAL A 275 -10.33 5.53 -0.05
CA VAL A 275 -10.69 4.78 -1.27
C VAL A 275 -10.69 5.66 -2.53
N ALA A 276 -10.70 6.99 -2.39
CA ALA A 276 -10.76 7.94 -3.51
C ALA A 276 -9.80 7.62 -4.69
N PRO A 277 -8.53 7.20 -4.48
CA PRO A 277 -7.63 6.83 -5.58
C PRO A 277 -8.15 5.71 -6.47
N LEU A 278 -8.96 4.80 -5.92
CA LEU A 278 -9.42 3.59 -6.58
C LEU A 278 -10.84 3.71 -7.16
N LEU A 279 -11.57 4.79 -6.86
CA LEU A 279 -12.93 4.99 -7.33
C LEU A 279 -12.98 5.26 -8.85
N ARG A 280 -14.12 4.96 -9.46
CA ARG A 280 -14.46 5.26 -10.87
C ARG A 280 -15.87 5.85 -10.91
N TYR A 281 -16.24 6.49 -12.00
CA TYR A 281 -17.59 7.04 -12.18
C TYR A 281 -18.70 5.99 -12.01
N GLY A 282 -18.47 4.74 -12.41
CA GLY A 282 -19.44 3.66 -12.22
C GLY A 282 -19.67 3.23 -10.77
N ASP A 283 -18.87 3.72 -9.82
CA ASP A 283 -18.94 3.30 -8.43
C ASP A 283 -19.91 4.13 -7.58
N CYS A 284 -20.44 5.24 -8.11
CA CYS A 284 -21.21 6.23 -7.36
C CYS A 284 -22.24 5.59 -6.42
N PHE A 285 -23.10 4.72 -6.94
CA PHE A 285 -24.17 4.09 -6.16
C PHE A 285 -23.67 2.97 -5.25
N ASN A 286 -22.80 2.09 -5.77
CA ASN A 286 -22.29 0.94 -5.01
C ASN A 286 -21.41 1.37 -3.83
N PHE A 287 -20.58 2.40 -4.02
CA PHE A 287 -19.78 2.95 -2.95
C PHE A 287 -20.65 3.72 -1.95
N ALA A 288 -21.50 4.64 -2.42
CA ALA A 288 -22.36 5.44 -1.56
C ALA A 288 -23.32 4.59 -0.71
N SER A 289 -23.78 3.43 -1.19
CA SER A 289 -24.63 2.53 -0.39
C SER A 289 -23.95 1.98 0.87
N SER A 290 -22.63 2.12 0.99
CA SER A 290 -21.83 1.69 2.15
C SER A 290 -21.85 2.66 3.31
N PHE A 291 -22.63 3.74 3.23
CA PHE A 291 -22.69 4.78 4.25
C PHE A 291 -24.09 4.80 4.88
N GLN A 292 -24.19 4.86 6.20
CA GLN A 292 -25.49 4.92 6.89
C GLN A 292 -26.14 6.29 6.72
N ARG A 293 -25.39 7.36 6.96
CA ARG A 293 -25.88 8.73 6.99
C ARG A 293 -26.05 9.27 5.58
N TRP A 294 -27.13 9.98 5.33
CA TRP A 294 -27.39 10.62 4.03
C TRP A 294 -26.24 11.53 3.59
N SER A 295 -25.65 12.28 4.53
CA SER A 295 -24.47 13.12 4.29
C SER A 295 -23.26 12.31 3.82
N GLY A 296 -22.99 11.15 4.43
CA GLY A 296 -21.94 10.23 4.01
C GLY A 296 -22.20 9.66 2.62
N ARG A 297 -23.44 9.23 2.33
CA ARG A 297 -23.85 8.75 1.00
C ARG A 297 -23.63 9.80 -0.07
N PHE A 298 -24.09 11.03 0.17
CA PHE A 298 -23.95 12.13 -0.77
C PHE A 298 -22.47 12.47 -1.01
N ARG A 299 -21.65 12.55 0.05
CA ARG A 299 -20.21 12.79 -0.08
C ARG A 299 -19.50 11.68 -0.86
N ALA A 300 -19.84 10.43 -0.60
CA ALA A 300 -19.27 9.28 -1.29
C ALA A 300 -19.66 9.24 -2.78
N PHE A 301 -20.93 9.54 -3.08
CA PHE A 301 -21.42 9.70 -4.46
C PHE A 301 -20.68 10.83 -5.17
N THR A 302 -20.59 11.99 -4.53
CA THR A 302 -19.88 13.16 -5.06
C THR A 302 -18.41 12.86 -5.28
N ALA A 303 -17.73 12.16 -4.38
CA ALA A 303 -16.32 11.79 -4.55
C ALA A 303 -16.07 10.84 -5.73
N CYS A 304 -17.08 10.09 -6.20
CA CYS A 304 -16.98 9.31 -7.43
C CYS A 304 -17.08 10.15 -8.71
N ILE A 305 -17.67 11.36 -8.65
CA ILE A 305 -17.85 12.28 -9.78
C ILE A 305 -16.84 13.42 -9.74
N LEU A 306 -16.78 14.13 -8.62
CA LEU A 306 -15.88 15.23 -8.29
C LEU A 306 -14.84 14.73 -7.29
N ARG A 307 -13.81 14.05 -7.78
CA ARG A 307 -12.90 13.28 -6.92
C ARG A 307 -12.06 14.18 -6.01
N GLY A 308 -11.85 15.45 -6.38
CA GLY A 308 -11.26 16.45 -5.50
C GLY A 308 -11.98 16.56 -4.15
N SER A 309 -13.29 16.28 -4.08
CA SER A 309 -14.01 16.27 -2.81
C SER A 309 -13.54 15.16 -1.85
N GLY A 310 -13.01 14.05 -2.36
CA GLY A 310 -12.41 12.98 -1.56
C GLY A 310 -11.01 13.33 -1.03
N TYR A 311 -10.34 14.29 -1.67
CA TYR A 311 -8.97 14.71 -1.32
C TYR A 311 -8.89 16.02 -0.54
N GLN A 312 -10.01 16.61 -0.12
CA GLN A 312 -10.05 17.95 0.50
C GLN A 312 -8.97 18.14 1.58
N ASN A 313 -8.89 17.23 2.56
CA ASN A 313 -7.91 17.33 3.64
C ASN A 313 -6.46 17.15 3.14
N ASP A 314 -6.25 16.26 2.16
CA ASP A 314 -4.91 16.02 1.59
C ASP A 314 -4.43 17.20 0.74
N VAL A 315 -5.36 17.87 0.03
CA VAL A 315 -5.09 19.10 -0.74
C VAL A 315 -4.73 20.25 0.20
N VAL A 316 -5.48 20.42 1.29
CA VAL A 316 -5.15 21.44 2.31
C VAL A 316 -3.76 21.16 2.90
N ASP A 317 -3.47 19.93 3.32
CA ASP A 317 -2.14 19.55 3.82
C ASP A 317 -1.02 19.79 2.79
N PHE A 318 -1.25 19.47 1.51
CA PHE A 318 -0.28 19.75 0.46
C PHE A 318 -0.02 21.25 0.28
N LEU A 319 -1.06 22.09 0.35
CA LEU A 319 -0.93 23.54 0.22
C LEU A 319 -0.25 24.17 1.44
N GLU A 320 -0.49 23.64 2.63
CA GLU A 320 0.15 24.09 3.88
C GLU A 320 1.62 23.62 3.97
N HIS A 321 1.93 22.44 3.43
CA HIS A 321 3.23 21.77 3.61
C HIS A 321 3.85 21.19 2.32
N PRO A 322 3.99 21.97 1.22
CA PRO A 322 4.37 21.43 -0.09
C PRO A 322 5.80 20.85 -0.13
N ILE A 323 6.76 21.48 0.55
CA ILE A 323 8.16 21.00 0.59
C ILE A 323 8.25 19.71 1.41
N ALA A 324 7.55 19.64 2.54
CA ALA A 324 7.49 18.43 3.36
C ALA A 324 6.87 17.27 2.57
N ARG A 325 5.80 17.54 1.81
CA ARG A 325 5.18 16.54 0.92
C ARG A 325 6.19 15.99 -0.11
N LEU A 326 6.99 16.84 -0.74
CA LEU A 326 8.02 16.40 -1.69
C LEU A 326 9.05 15.48 -1.03
N HIS A 327 9.50 15.81 0.18
CA HIS A 327 10.43 14.95 0.93
C HIS A 327 9.81 13.60 1.28
N GLN A 328 8.55 13.57 1.71
CA GLN A 328 7.85 12.31 2.01
C GLN A 328 7.74 11.44 0.75
N ILE A 329 7.37 12.01 -0.40
CA ILE A 329 7.25 11.28 -1.67
C ILE A 329 8.58 10.65 -2.09
N GLN A 330 9.70 11.37 -1.93
CA GLN A 330 11.04 10.84 -2.22
C GLN A 330 11.41 9.66 -1.32
N GLN A 331 10.87 9.60 -0.10
CA GLN A 331 11.13 8.54 0.87
C GLN A 331 10.16 7.36 0.75
N ALA A 332 9.04 7.50 0.05
CA ALA A 332 8.00 6.48 -0.07
C ALA A 332 8.52 5.07 -0.47
N PRO A 333 9.47 4.91 -1.42
CA PRO A 333 10.01 3.59 -1.75
C PRO A 333 10.73 2.90 -0.58
N LYS A 334 11.35 3.66 0.34
CA LYS A 334 11.95 3.11 1.56
C LYS A 334 10.87 2.59 2.51
N GLY A 335 9.74 3.29 2.60
CA GLY A 335 8.57 2.87 3.40
C GLY A 335 8.00 1.53 2.94
N ILE A 336 7.86 1.30 1.64
CA ILE A 336 7.39 -0.01 1.12
C ILE A 336 8.34 -1.14 1.53
N ARG A 337 9.67 -0.91 1.47
CA ARG A 337 10.67 -1.90 1.86
C ARG A 337 10.66 -2.17 3.37
N SER A 338 10.50 -1.14 4.20
CA SER A 338 10.45 -1.31 5.65
C SER A 338 9.24 -2.12 6.09
N ARG A 339 8.09 -2.00 5.40
CA ARG A 339 6.90 -2.83 5.65
C ARG A 339 7.17 -4.32 5.52
N ALA A 340 7.92 -4.74 4.49
CA ALA A 340 8.28 -6.15 4.31
C ALA A 340 9.16 -6.70 5.44
N GLY A 341 10.01 -5.83 6.02
CA GLY A 341 10.90 -6.15 7.14
C GLY A 341 10.28 -5.96 8.53
N TYR A 342 9.03 -5.52 8.63
CA TYR A 342 8.40 -5.24 9.92
C TYR A 342 8.18 -6.51 10.74
N LYS A 343 8.74 -6.52 11.96
CA LYS A 343 8.75 -7.68 12.86
C LYS A 343 7.58 -7.70 13.87
N GLY A 344 6.80 -6.63 13.96
CA GLY A 344 5.84 -6.42 15.05
C GLY A 344 6.47 -5.71 16.25
N ARG A 345 5.62 -5.28 17.19
CA ARG A 345 6.03 -4.65 18.45
C ARG A 345 6.54 -5.68 19.45
N ASP A 346 7.57 -5.35 20.21
CA ASP A 346 8.24 -6.27 21.13
C ASP A 346 7.66 -6.31 22.56
N TYR A 347 6.80 -5.35 22.93
CA TYR A 347 6.14 -5.32 24.23
C TYR A 347 4.81 -6.10 24.24
N ASP A 348 4.40 -6.50 25.44
CA ASP A 348 3.20 -7.29 25.70
C ASP A 348 2.32 -6.68 26.79
N MET A 349 1.16 -7.28 27.02
CA MET A 349 0.22 -6.89 28.06
C MET A 349 0.32 -7.77 29.32
N VAL A 350 1.35 -8.60 29.49
CA VAL A 350 1.45 -9.54 30.61
C VAL A 350 1.45 -8.80 31.95
N GLY A 351 0.58 -9.26 32.85
CA GLY A 351 0.28 -8.62 34.14
C GLY A 351 -0.87 -7.61 34.07
N THR A 352 -1.44 -7.36 32.89
CA THR A 352 -2.70 -6.63 32.75
C THR A 352 -3.87 -7.60 32.87
N SER A 353 -4.90 -7.23 33.62
CA SER A 353 -6.15 -7.99 33.73
C SER A 353 -7.36 -7.09 33.46
N TYR A 354 -8.48 -7.72 33.08
CA TYR A 354 -9.76 -7.07 32.85
C TYR A 354 -10.84 -7.77 33.66
N ASP A 355 -11.61 -7.00 34.41
CA ASP A 355 -12.79 -7.48 35.13
C ASP A 355 -14.05 -7.24 34.28
N PRO A 356 -14.71 -8.31 33.77
CA PRO A 356 -15.90 -8.17 32.93
C PRO A 356 -17.12 -7.64 33.68
N LYS A 357 -17.17 -7.73 35.01
CA LYS A 357 -18.32 -7.26 35.79
C LYS A 357 -18.29 -5.75 35.98
N THR A 358 -17.09 -5.19 36.19
CA THR A 358 -16.90 -3.76 36.46
C THR A 358 -16.37 -3.00 35.25
N GLY A 359 -15.92 -3.69 34.20
CA GLY A 359 -15.21 -3.11 33.06
C GLY A 359 -13.83 -2.55 33.41
N LYS A 360 -13.32 -2.80 34.63
CA LYS A 360 -12.08 -2.21 35.13
C LYS A 360 -10.87 -2.96 34.58
N ILE A 361 -9.92 -2.22 34.02
CA ILE A 361 -8.61 -2.73 33.62
C ILE A 361 -7.60 -2.46 34.73
N THR A 362 -6.92 -3.51 35.18
CA THR A 362 -5.75 -3.40 36.06
C THR A 362 -4.51 -3.53 35.20
N PHE A 363 -3.68 -2.48 35.14
CA PHE A 363 -2.53 -2.45 34.26
C PHE A 363 -1.29 -3.07 34.89
N SER A 364 -0.51 -3.77 34.07
CA SER A 364 0.84 -4.18 34.43
C SER A 364 1.70 -2.95 34.79
N PRO A 365 2.50 -2.99 35.86
CA PRO A 365 3.37 -1.88 36.24
C PRO A 365 4.43 -1.58 35.18
N ARG A 366 4.73 -2.56 34.31
CA ARG A 366 5.71 -2.46 33.22
C ARG A 366 5.23 -1.59 32.05
N LEU A 367 3.93 -1.30 31.95
CA LEU A 367 3.37 -0.48 30.89
C LEU A 367 3.58 1.00 31.17
N THR A 368 4.03 1.74 30.15
CA THR A 368 4.11 3.21 30.17
C THR A 368 2.71 3.83 30.19
N GLN A 369 2.60 5.09 30.59
CA GLN A 369 1.31 5.79 30.60
C GLN A 369 0.66 5.83 29.21
N ALA A 370 1.44 6.09 28.15
CA ALA A 370 0.96 6.09 26.77
C ALA A 370 0.43 4.71 26.34
N GLN A 371 1.10 3.62 26.74
CA GLN A 371 0.62 2.26 26.46
C GLN A 371 -0.69 1.98 27.21
N ARG A 372 -0.80 2.38 28.49
CA ARG A 372 -2.04 2.23 29.27
C ARG A 372 -3.21 2.96 28.61
N GLU A 373 -2.98 4.17 28.11
CA GLU A 373 -4.00 4.95 27.39
C GLU A 373 -4.40 4.32 26.05
N ALA A 374 -3.45 3.81 25.27
CA ALA A 374 -3.74 3.08 24.04
C ALA A 374 -4.59 1.83 24.33
N ILE A 375 -4.23 1.08 25.37
CA ILE A 375 -4.99 -0.08 25.81
C ILE A 375 -6.40 0.34 26.27
N ARG A 376 -6.56 1.39 27.07
CA ARG A 376 -7.89 1.89 27.46
C ARG A 376 -8.75 2.21 26.25
N LYS A 377 -8.20 2.92 25.25
CA LYS A 377 -8.91 3.26 24.01
C LYS A 377 -9.33 2.02 23.23
N SER A 378 -8.51 0.97 23.23
CA SER A 378 -8.85 -0.29 22.56
C SER A 378 -9.97 -1.09 23.23
N PHE A 379 -10.26 -0.84 24.52
CA PHE A 379 -11.37 -1.50 25.23
C PHE A 379 -12.69 -0.74 25.16
N ILE A 380 -12.74 0.37 24.41
CA ILE A 380 -14.00 1.05 24.11
C ILE A 380 -14.80 0.13 23.18
N GLN A 381 -15.89 -0.41 23.70
CA GLN A 381 -16.77 -1.29 22.94
C GLN A 381 -17.55 -0.49 21.90
N PRO A 382 -17.65 -0.97 20.66
CA PRO A 382 -18.59 -0.39 19.70
C PRO A 382 -20.01 -0.48 20.26
N SER A 383 -20.80 0.55 19.99
CA SER A 383 -22.24 0.51 20.25
C SER A 383 -22.91 -0.58 19.41
N GLN A 384 -24.08 -1.06 19.84
CA GLN A 384 -24.84 -2.07 19.09
C GLN A 384 -25.09 -1.65 17.62
N SER A 385 -25.39 -0.37 17.39
CA SER A 385 -25.63 0.15 16.04
C SER A 385 -24.37 0.17 15.16
N GLU A 386 -23.19 0.40 15.75
CA GLU A 386 -21.91 0.31 15.04
C GLU A 386 -21.56 -1.14 14.69
N THR A 387 -21.81 -2.07 15.61
CA THR A 387 -21.68 -3.51 15.36
C THR A 387 -22.60 -3.96 14.22
N GLU A 388 -23.90 -3.64 14.29
CA GLU A 388 -24.87 -3.98 13.24
C GLU A 388 -24.49 -3.38 11.88
N TYR A 389 -23.94 -2.16 11.88
CA TYR A 389 -23.43 -1.52 10.68
C TYR A 389 -22.25 -2.29 10.07
N PHE A 390 -21.28 -2.66 10.90
CA PHE A 390 -20.10 -3.40 10.47
C PHE A 390 -20.51 -4.76 9.87
N VAL A 391 -21.42 -5.48 10.52
CA VAL A 391 -22.00 -6.73 10.01
C VAL A 391 -22.69 -6.53 8.66
N LYS A 392 -23.47 -5.45 8.52
CA LYS A 392 -24.11 -5.10 7.25
C LYS A 392 -23.09 -4.86 6.14
N LEU A 393 -21.99 -4.15 6.42
CA LEU A 393 -20.91 -3.95 5.45
C LEU A 393 -20.24 -5.27 5.07
N GLN A 394 -20.00 -6.14 6.04
CA GLN A 394 -19.41 -7.45 5.83
C GLN A 394 -20.31 -8.33 4.94
N ARG A 395 -21.62 -8.38 5.22
CA ARG A 395 -22.64 -9.07 4.41
C ARG A 395 -22.83 -8.48 3.01
N TYR A 396 -22.46 -7.22 2.81
CA TYR A 396 -22.58 -6.56 1.51
C TYR A 396 -21.32 -6.74 0.64
N TRP A 397 -20.14 -6.52 1.22
CA TRP A 397 -18.88 -6.45 0.47
C TRP A 397 -18.18 -7.78 0.29
N ILE A 398 -18.23 -8.69 1.29
CA ILE A 398 -17.60 -10.01 1.13
C ILE A 398 -18.27 -10.79 -0.02
N PRO A 399 -19.61 -10.89 -0.12
CA PRO A 399 -20.22 -11.56 -1.27
C PRO A 399 -19.87 -10.95 -2.63
N ARG A 400 -19.62 -9.63 -2.71
CA ARG A 400 -19.14 -8.99 -3.94
C ARG A 400 -17.72 -9.41 -4.30
N ILE A 401 -16.84 -9.56 -3.30
CA ILE A 401 -15.51 -10.15 -3.49
C ILE A 401 -15.67 -11.59 -3.97
N LEU A 402 -16.49 -12.42 -3.31
CA LEU A 402 -16.71 -13.81 -3.72
C LEU A 402 -17.28 -13.92 -5.14
N SER A 403 -18.28 -13.11 -5.48
CA SER A 403 -18.89 -13.06 -6.81
C SER A 403 -17.87 -12.73 -7.91
N ARG A 404 -16.94 -11.80 -7.65
CA ARG A 404 -15.85 -11.46 -8.58
C ARG A 404 -14.97 -12.66 -8.94
N TYR A 405 -14.79 -13.60 -8.02
CA TYR A 405 -13.95 -14.80 -8.21
C TYR A 405 -14.75 -16.09 -8.40
N SER A 406 -16.07 -16.02 -8.55
CA SER A 406 -16.94 -17.21 -8.65
C SER A 406 -16.63 -18.12 -9.83
N GLN A 407 -16.13 -17.57 -10.94
CA GLN A 407 -15.72 -18.30 -12.14
C GLN A 407 -14.19 -18.39 -12.29
N SER A 408 -13.46 -18.09 -11.21
CA SER A 408 -11.99 -18.06 -11.18
C SER A 408 -11.41 -19.36 -10.60
N PRO A 409 -10.21 -19.78 -11.05
CA PRO A 409 -9.43 -20.82 -10.35
C PRO A 409 -8.80 -20.34 -9.02
N THR A 410 -8.90 -19.05 -8.69
CA THR A 410 -8.41 -18.47 -7.44
C THR A 410 -9.24 -18.97 -6.27
N ALA A 411 -8.59 -19.55 -5.27
CA ALA A 411 -9.25 -19.94 -4.03
C ALA A 411 -9.51 -18.71 -3.14
N ILE A 412 -10.69 -18.58 -2.56
CA ILE A 412 -10.97 -17.58 -1.52
C ILE A 412 -10.97 -18.26 -0.16
N VAL A 413 -10.17 -17.72 0.76
CA VAL A 413 -10.03 -18.23 2.11
C VAL A 413 -10.60 -17.22 3.09
N LEU A 414 -11.76 -17.55 3.65
CA LEU A 414 -12.35 -16.76 4.72
C LEU A 414 -11.67 -17.14 6.03
N THR A 415 -11.13 -16.16 6.75
CA THR A 415 -10.41 -16.39 8.00
C THR A 415 -10.93 -15.49 9.12
N PRO A 416 -11.17 -16.01 10.34
CA PRO A 416 -11.42 -15.14 11.47
C PRO A 416 -10.16 -14.32 11.79
N VAL A 417 -10.37 -13.13 12.34
CA VAL A 417 -9.32 -12.30 12.95
C VAL A 417 -9.16 -12.62 14.43
N PRO A 418 -7.95 -12.47 15.02
CA PRO A 418 -7.77 -12.56 16.47
C PRO A 418 -8.67 -11.57 17.21
N ARG A 419 -9.35 -12.02 18.27
CA ARG A 419 -10.39 -11.22 18.95
C ARG A 419 -9.85 -10.28 20.02
N GLY A 420 -8.79 -10.65 20.72
CA GLY A 420 -8.17 -9.80 21.74
C GLY A 420 -7.41 -10.58 22.82
N PRO A 421 -6.80 -9.89 23.80
CA PRO A 421 -5.93 -10.48 24.81
C PRO A 421 -6.65 -11.24 25.94
N PHE A 422 -7.97 -11.17 26.04
CA PHE A 422 -8.75 -11.71 27.16
C PHE A 422 -9.86 -12.64 26.66
N GLY A 423 -9.46 -13.79 26.11
CA GLY A 423 -10.38 -14.78 25.54
C GLY A 423 -11.44 -15.28 26.53
N GLY A 424 -12.59 -15.69 25.99
CA GLY A 424 -13.69 -16.28 26.78
C GLY A 424 -14.56 -15.29 27.57
N LEU A 425 -14.34 -13.97 27.43
CA LEU A 425 -15.19 -12.96 28.06
C LEU A 425 -16.38 -12.57 27.17
N PRO A 426 -17.64 -12.71 27.66
CA PRO A 426 -18.83 -12.27 26.94
C PRO A 426 -18.75 -10.77 26.61
N GLY A 427 -19.03 -10.39 25.36
CA GLY A 427 -18.97 -8.99 24.92
C GLY A 427 -17.59 -8.46 24.54
N LEU A 428 -16.51 -9.23 24.74
CA LEU A 428 -15.15 -8.95 24.22
C LEU A 428 -14.79 -9.88 23.07
N SER A 429 -15.27 -11.10 23.13
CA SER A 429 -15.32 -11.99 21.99
C SER A 429 -16.63 -11.74 21.25
N MET A 430 -16.54 -11.02 20.15
CA MET A 430 -17.61 -10.94 19.16
C MET A 430 -17.75 -12.32 18.52
N ALA A 431 -18.42 -13.24 19.22
CA ALA A 431 -18.87 -14.51 18.66
C ALA A 431 -19.97 -14.19 17.65
N GLU A 432 -19.57 -13.89 16.42
CA GLU A 432 -20.51 -13.55 15.37
C GLU A 432 -20.57 -14.64 14.32
N HIS A 433 -21.78 -15.18 14.21
CA HIS A 433 -22.33 -15.95 13.11
C HIS A 433 -22.14 -15.20 11.79
N ALA A 434 -20.93 -15.25 11.23
CA ALA A 434 -20.67 -14.89 9.84
C ALA A 434 -21.27 -16.00 8.95
N VAL A 435 -22.59 -16.12 8.97
CA VAL A 435 -23.32 -16.93 8.01
C VAL A 435 -23.22 -16.18 6.69
N PHE A 436 -22.38 -16.70 5.79
CA PHE A 436 -22.38 -16.33 4.38
C PHE A 436 -23.28 -17.34 3.66
N PRO A 437 -24.62 -17.17 3.68
CA PRO A 437 -25.52 -18.17 3.13
C PRO A 437 -25.23 -18.39 1.64
N GLY A 438 -25.14 -19.66 1.23
CA GLY A 438 -25.12 -20.07 -0.17
C GLY A 438 -23.78 -20.01 -0.92
N VAL A 439 -22.67 -19.55 -0.32
CA VAL A 439 -21.38 -19.39 -1.05
C VAL A 439 -20.30 -20.37 -0.62
N ILE A 440 -20.39 -20.94 0.59
CA ILE A 440 -19.43 -21.94 1.12
C ILE A 440 -19.50 -23.29 0.36
N GLY A 441 -20.51 -23.47 -0.51
CA GLY A 441 -20.61 -24.63 -1.40
C GLY A 441 -19.80 -24.54 -2.70
N GLN A 442 -19.17 -23.40 -3.00
CA GLN A 442 -18.32 -23.26 -4.19
C GLN A 442 -16.95 -23.92 -3.93
N ARG A 443 -16.48 -24.79 -4.83
CA ARG A 443 -15.24 -25.58 -4.69
C ARG A 443 -14.00 -24.75 -4.32
N THR A 444 -13.98 -23.47 -4.69
CA THR A 444 -12.85 -22.55 -4.48
C THR A 444 -12.98 -21.69 -3.23
N VAL A 445 -14.11 -21.70 -2.51
CA VAL A 445 -14.32 -20.90 -1.31
C VAL A 445 -14.33 -21.81 -0.08
N PHE A 446 -13.48 -21.53 0.91
CA PHE A 446 -13.52 -22.23 2.18
C PHE A 446 -13.30 -21.28 3.36
N SER A 447 -13.93 -21.60 4.49
CA SER A 447 -13.78 -20.86 5.74
C SER A 447 -12.95 -21.67 6.73
N LEU A 448 -12.03 -21.00 7.40
CA LEU A 448 -11.42 -21.54 8.60
C LEU A 448 -12.43 -21.53 9.76
N PRO A 449 -12.38 -22.51 10.69
CA PRO A 449 -13.21 -22.49 11.89
C PRO A 449 -13.01 -21.20 12.69
N GLU A 450 -14.06 -20.68 13.32
CA GLU A 450 -13.97 -19.44 14.12
C GLU A 450 -12.93 -19.54 15.25
N GLN A 451 -12.80 -20.72 15.83
CA GLN A 451 -11.90 -21.02 16.96
C GLN A 451 -10.43 -21.17 16.54
N THR A 452 -10.11 -21.00 15.25
CA THR A 452 -8.75 -21.24 14.70
C THR A 452 -7.65 -20.50 15.46
N PHE A 453 -7.96 -19.32 15.99
CA PHE A 453 -6.99 -18.44 16.67
C PHE A 453 -7.25 -18.24 18.18
N ASP A 454 -8.12 -19.03 18.81
CA ASP A 454 -8.45 -18.90 20.25
C ASP A 454 -7.20 -19.02 21.15
N PHE A 455 -6.20 -19.79 20.71
CA PHE A 455 -4.95 -19.97 21.43
C PHE A 455 -4.12 -18.68 21.58
N LEU A 456 -4.38 -17.66 20.74
CA LEU A 456 -3.73 -16.36 20.80
C LEU A 456 -4.32 -15.44 21.88
N GLU A 457 -5.49 -15.76 22.45
CA GLU A 457 -6.28 -14.84 23.27
C GLU A 457 -5.76 -14.68 24.70
N LYS A 458 -4.50 -14.27 24.79
CA LYS A 458 -3.74 -14.08 26.02
C LYS A 458 -2.92 -12.79 25.94
N PRO A 459 -2.70 -12.09 27.07
CA PRO A 459 -1.97 -10.82 27.08
C PRO A 459 -0.54 -10.89 26.53
N GLU A 460 0.09 -12.06 26.54
CA GLU A 460 1.44 -12.30 26.01
C GLU A 460 1.57 -12.17 24.48
N TYR A 461 0.45 -12.22 23.74
CA TYR A 461 0.42 -12.17 22.28
C TYR A 461 -0.05 -10.83 21.73
N PHE A 462 -0.41 -9.88 22.59
CA PHE A 462 -1.03 -8.61 22.24
C PHE A 462 -0.27 -7.45 22.87
N PHE A 463 -0.25 -6.31 22.20
CA PHE A 463 0.29 -5.06 22.74
C PHE A 463 -0.80 -4.02 23.07
N ASP A 464 -2.02 -4.24 22.57
CA ASP A 464 -3.24 -3.55 22.96
C ASP A 464 -4.46 -4.49 22.87
N GLY A 465 -5.67 -3.98 23.06
CA GLY A 465 -6.91 -4.77 23.04
C GLY A 465 -7.27 -5.42 21.70
N TYR A 466 -6.63 -5.03 20.58
CA TYR A 466 -6.95 -5.51 19.23
C TYR A 466 -5.75 -6.09 18.46
N HIS A 467 -4.54 -5.64 18.75
CA HIS A 467 -3.39 -5.85 17.90
C HIS A 467 -2.35 -6.80 18.51
N LEU A 468 -1.96 -7.78 17.71
CA LEU A 468 -0.94 -8.75 18.06
C LEU A 468 0.45 -8.09 18.17
N ASN A 469 1.24 -8.50 19.15
CA ASN A 469 2.66 -8.17 19.22
C ASN A 469 3.50 -9.09 18.30
N ALA A 470 4.82 -8.95 18.30
CA ALA A 470 5.72 -9.75 17.47
C ALA A 470 5.55 -11.27 17.70
N LYS A 471 5.36 -11.70 18.96
CA LYS A 471 5.12 -13.11 19.32
C LYS A 471 3.78 -13.60 18.76
N GLY A 472 2.73 -12.80 18.94
CA GLY A 472 1.40 -13.08 18.41
C GLY A 472 1.38 -13.13 16.89
N ARG A 473 2.02 -12.16 16.23
CA ARG A 473 2.18 -12.07 14.77
C ARG A 473 2.84 -13.32 14.19
N GLN A 474 3.92 -13.79 14.82
CA GLN A 474 4.60 -15.02 14.41
C GLN A 474 3.66 -16.22 14.50
N LYS A 475 3.00 -16.40 15.65
CA LYS A 475 2.10 -17.54 15.90
C LYS A 475 0.85 -17.53 15.02
N PHE A 476 0.26 -16.35 14.80
CA PHE A 476 -0.83 -16.15 13.86
C PHE A 476 -0.42 -16.54 12.44
N THR A 477 0.72 -16.06 11.98
CA THR A 477 1.25 -16.37 10.65
C THR A 477 1.52 -17.86 10.49
N GLU A 478 2.15 -18.51 11.49
CA GLU A 478 2.40 -19.96 11.52
C GLU A 478 1.10 -20.76 11.35
N LYS A 479 0.09 -20.46 12.16
CA LYS A 479 -1.19 -21.16 12.11
C LYS A 479 -1.92 -20.93 10.78
N LEU A 480 -2.05 -19.68 10.33
CA LEU A 480 -2.74 -19.35 9.09
C LEU A 480 -2.09 -20.03 7.87
N VAL A 481 -0.75 -19.98 7.76
CA VAL A 481 -0.05 -20.62 6.64
C VAL A 481 -0.20 -22.15 6.68
N THR A 482 -0.17 -22.75 7.87
CA THR A 482 -0.39 -24.20 8.03
C THR A 482 -1.77 -24.61 7.52
N GLU A 483 -2.82 -23.89 7.90
CA GLU A 483 -4.19 -24.14 7.42
C GLU A 483 -4.30 -23.94 5.90
N LEU A 484 -3.68 -22.88 5.36
CA LEU A 484 -3.65 -22.61 3.92
C LEU A 484 -2.99 -23.74 3.13
N MET A 485 -1.84 -24.25 3.59
CA MET A 485 -1.15 -25.34 2.91
C MET A 485 -1.96 -26.63 2.93
N GLY A 486 -2.58 -26.96 4.08
CA GLY A 486 -3.44 -28.14 4.19
C GLY A 486 -4.62 -28.10 3.22
N ARG A 487 -5.26 -26.94 3.07
CA ARG A 487 -6.42 -26.76 2.19
C ARG A 487 -6.04 -26.64 0.70
N LEU A 488 -4.99 -25.90 0.38
CA LEU A 488 -4.54 -25.72 -1.01
C LEU A 488 -3.86 -26.97 -1.57
N GLY A 489 -3.30 -27.84 -0.71
CA GLY A 489 -2.71 -29.13 -1.09
C GLY A 489 -3.75 -30.23 -1.30
N SER A 490 -4.77 -30.32 -0.44
CA SER A 490 -5.84 -31.34 -0.53
C SER A 490 -6.77 -31.16 -1.74
N GLY A 491 -6.84 -29.96 -2.33
CA GLY A 491 -7.59 -29.73 -3.57
C GLY A 491 -7.02 -30.47 -4.81
N GLY A 492 -5.79 -30.96 -4.75
CA GLY A 492 -5.16 -31.75 -5.82
C GLY A 492 -5.51 -33.24 -5.80
N SER A 493 -5.75 -33.83 -4.62
CA SER A 493 -6.00 -35.28 -4.50
C SER A 493 -7.41 -35.70 -4.94
N HIS A 494 -8.41 -34.82 -4.83
CA HIS A 494 -9.76 -35.11 -5.32
C HIS A 494 -9.88 -35.07 -6.85
N ALA A 495 -9.03 -34.32 -7.54
CA ALA A 495 -8.99 -34.34 -9.01
C ALA A 495 -8.32 -35.62 -9.54
N ASP A 496 -7.28 -36.12 -8.87
CA ASP A 496 -6.60 -37.37 -9.21
C ASP A 496 -7.38 -38.63 -8.82
N ALA A 497 -8.20 -38.56 -7.77
CA ALA A 497 -9.09 -39.67 -7.39
C ALA A 497 -10.25 -39.82 -8.40
N SER A 498 -10.80 -38.71 -8.90
CA SER A 498 -11.86 -38.73 -9.92
C SER A 498 -11.35 -39.24 -11.27
N SER A 499 -10.15 -38.84 -11.69
CA SER A 499 -9.52 -39.34 -12.92
C SER A 499 -9.10 -40.80 -12.83
N ARG A 500 -8.68 -41.28 -11.64
CA ARG A 500 -8.43 -42.72 -11.42
C ARG A 500 -9.71 -43.56 -11.40
N LEU A 501 -10.83 -43.03 -10.90
CA LEU A 501 -12.11 -43.75 -10.91
C LEU A 501 -12.72 -43.82 -12.33
N GLU A 502 -12.58 -42.76 -13.13
CA GLU A 502 -12.97 -42.78 -14.56
C GLU A 502 -12.09 -43.74 -15.38
N ALA A 503 -10.78 -43.77 -15.13
CA ALA A 503 -9.86 -44.70 -15.82
C ALA A 503 -10.04 -46.18 -15.43
N ILE A 504 -10.66 -46.47 -14.28
CA ILE A 504 -11.02 -47.85 -13.88
C ILE A 504 -12.37 -48.25 -14.49
N ALA A 505 -13.31 -47.31 -14.64
CA ALA A 505 -14.59 -47.56 -15.31
C ALA A 505 -14.40 -47.84 -16.81
N ASP A 506 -13.51 -47.14 -17.51
CA ASP A 506 -13.24 -47.34 -18.95
C ASP A 506 -12.44 -48.61 -19.28
N ARG A 507 -11.91 -49.33 -18.28
CA ARG A 507 -11.23 -50.63 -18.47
C ARG A 507 -12.13 -51.84 -18.21
N SER A 508 -13.41 -51.61 -17.91
CA SER A 508 -14.40 -52.67 -17.62
C SER A 508 -15.59 -52.70 -18.59
N LEU A 509 -15.41 -52.18 -19.81
CA LEU A 509 -16.32 -52.37 -20.94
C LEU A 509 -15.65 -53.17 -22.06
#